data_AF-A0A5R8M1G9-F1
#
_entry.id   AF-A0A5R8M1G9-F1
#
_cell.length_a   1.000
_cell.length_b   1.000
_cell.length_c   1.000
_cell.angle_alpha   90.00
_cell.angle_beta   90.00
_cell.angle_gamma   90.00
#
_symmetry.space_group_name_H-M   'P 1'
#
loop_
_entity.id
_entity.type
_entity.pdbx_description
1 polymer ?
#
loop_
_entity_poly.entity_id
_entity_poly.type
_entity_poly.pdbx_seq_one_letter_code
_entity_poly.pdbx_strand_id
1 'polypeptide(L)'
;MRKMDEMEHKFNDQTIKVGYTMMLLMLLTSAIFQRIKTGQWNFDFFVVVIVGVVQSASYQWFKYRVDRTDKEPSRFLYITIGLVTIIFTLGLIALMF
;
A
#
# COMPACT_ATOMS: atom_id res chain seq x y z
N MET A 1 -2.31 15.64 -31.64
CA MET A 1 -1.90 15.97 -30.27
C MET A 1 -2.77 15.26 -29.24
N ARG A 2 -4.10 15.39 -29.25
CA ARG A 2 -5.01 14.73 -28.30
C ARG A 2 -4.85 13.19 -28.10
N LYS A 3 -4.56 12.42 -29.16
CA LYS A 3 -4.27 10.97 -29.05
C LYS A 3 -2.95 10.66 -28.32
N MET A 4 -1.98 11.58 -28.36
CA MET A 4 -0.67 11.41 -27.73
C MET A 4 -0.81 11.63 -26.21
N ASP A 5 -1.55 12.67 -25.81
CA ASP A 5 -1.89 12.93 -24.40
C ASP A 5 -2.70 11.77 -23.78
N GLU A 6 -3.64 11.18 -24.53
CA GLU A 6 -4.39 10.00 -24.10
C GLU A 6 -3.49 8.76 -23.92
N MET A 7 -2.45 8.60 -24.75
CA MET A 7 -1.48 7.51 -24.62
C MET A 7 -0.54 7.72 -23.43
N GLU A 8 -0.07 8.95 -23.21
CA GLU A 8 0.76 9.29 -22.04
C GLU A 8 0.01 9.08 -20.72
N HIS A 9 -1.26 9.48 -20.65
CA HIS A 9 -2.10 9.23 -19.47
C HIS A 9 -2.29 7.75 -19.18
N LYS A 10 -2.60 6.94 -20.22
CA LYS A 10 -2.75 5.48 -20.07
C LYS A 10 -1.47 4.80 -19.65
N PHE A 11 -0.34 5.23 -20.21
CA PHE A 11 0.98 4.71 -19.86
C PHE A 11 1.29 4.99 -18.39
N ASN A 12 1.08 6.23 -17.93
CA ASN A 12 1.37 6.62 -16.55
C ASN A 12 0.48 5.89 -15.52
N ASP A 13 -0.81 5.71 -15.82
CA ASP A 13 -1.74 4.91 -14.98
C ASP A 13 -1.31 3.43 -14.91
N GLN A 14 -0.90 2.84 -16.04
CA GLN A 14 -0.38 1.47 -16.06
C GLN A 14 0.94 1.34 -15.30
N THR A 15 1.87 2.28 -15.44
CA THR A 15 3.15 2.26 -14.71
C THR A 15 2.93 2.34 -13.20
N ILE A 16 2.03 3.22 -12.73
CA ILE A 16 1.69 3.33 -11.32
C ILE A 16 1.09 2.02 -10.81
N LYS A 17 0.12 1.44 -11.54
CA LYS A 17 -0.49 0.14 -11.17
C LYS A 17 0.54 -0.98 -11.06
N VAL A 18 1.39 -1.13 -12.07
CA VAL A 18 2.40 -2.20 -12.11
C VAL A 18 3.44 -1.99 -11.01
N GLY A 19 3.90 -0.77 -10.79
CA GLY A 19 4.87 -0.43 -9.74
C GLY A 19 4.37 -0.77 -8.34
N TYR A 20 3.15 -0.33 -8.00
CA TYR A 20 2.54 -0.66 -6.70
C TYR A 20 2.27 -2.16 -6.54
N THR A 21 1.85 -2.84 -7.61
CA THR A 21 1.65 -4.29 -7.58
C THR A 21 2.95 -5.04 -7.32
N MET A 22 4.06 -4.65 -7.97
CA MET A 22 5.37 -5.24 -7.74
C MET A 22 5.88 -4.98 -6.32
N MET A 23 5.73 -3.77 -5.79
CA MET A 23 6.11 -3.45 -4.41
C MET A 23 5.34 -4.30 -3.39
N LEU A 24 4.03 -4.48 -3.60
CA LEU A 24 3.17 -5.26 -2.72
C LEU A 24 3.54 -6.76 -2.78
N LEU A 25 3.83 -7.28 -3.97
CA LEU A 25 4.31 -8.66 -4.16
C LEU A 25 5.67 -8.89 -3.48
N MET A 26 6.61 -7.95 -3.57
CA MET A 26 7.91 -8.05 -2.90
C MET A 26 7.76 -8.07 -1.36
N LEU A 27 6.87 -7.23 -0.82
CA LEU A 27 6.58 -7.23 0.61
C LEU A 27 5.94 -8.54 1.08
N LEU A 28 4.95 -9.05 0.34
CA LEU A 28 4.30 -10.33 0.64
C LEU A 28 5.29 -11.49 0.59
N THR A 29 6.11 -11.57 -0.45
CA THR A 29 7.10 -12.64 -0.59
C THR A 29 8.16 -12.58 0.50
N SER A 30 8.60 -11.38 0.90
CA SER A 30 9.50 -11.17 2.04
C SER A 30 8.90 -11.65 3.36
N ALA A 31 7.64 -11.27 3.64
CA ALA A 31 6.92 -11.69 4.84
C ALA A 31 6.72 -13.22 4.92
N ILE A 32 6.32 -13.84 3.81
CA ILE A 32 6.15 -15.30 3.72
C ILE A 32 7.50 -15.99 3.93
N PHE A 33 8.57 -15.51 3.29
CA PHE A 33 9.90 -16.07 3.45
C PHE A 33 10.39 -15.99 4.90
N GLN A 34 10.21 -14.85 5.57
CA GLN A 34 10.56 -14.70 6.97
C GLN A 34 9.74 -15.64 7.87
N ARG A 35 8.44 -15.79 7.61
CA ARG A 35 7.57 -16.72 8.35
C ARG A 35 8.06 -18.16 8.21
N ILE A 36 8.45 -18.58 7.00
CA ILE A 36 9.01 -19.92 6.74
C ILE A 36 10.35 -20.10 7.48
N LYS A 37 11.22 -19.09 7.45
CA LYS A 37 12.55 -19.15 8.06
C LYS A 37 12.52 -19.15 9.59
N THR A 38 11.64 -18.35 10.20
CA THR A 38 11.64 -18.11 11.65
C THR A 38 10.54 -18.86 12.40
N GLY A 39 9.51 -19.35 11.70
CA GLY A 39 8.37 -20.03 12.31
C GLY A 39 7.47 -19.14 13.18
N GLN A 40 7.76 -17.84 13.27
CA GLN A 40 7.06 -16.88 14.12
C GLN A 40 6.52 -15.71 13.30
N TRP A 41 5.37 -15.17 13.72
CA TRP A 41 4.84 -13.93 13.16
C TRP A 41 5.41 -12.79 13.99
N ASN A 42 6.59 -12.31 13.58
CA ASN A 42 7.36 -11.31 14.33
C ASN A 42 6.94 -9.88 13.97
N PHE A 43 7.54 -8.91 14.66
CA PHE A 43 7.40 -7.48 14.38
C PHE A 43 7.59 -7.13 12.89
N ASP A 44 8.43 -7.86 12.16
CA ASP A 44 8.62 -7.65 10.72
C ASP A 44 7.34 -7.91 9.90
N PHE A 45 6.53 -8.92 10.26
CA PHE A 45 5.25 -9.15 9.61
C PHE A 45 4.28 -7.99 9.84
N PHE A 46 4.29 -7.48 11.07
CA PHE A 46 3.51 -6.32 11.47
C PHE A 46 3.90 -5.06 10.67
N VAL A 47 5.19 -4.82 10.48
CA VAL A 47 5.73 -3.75 9.61
C VAL A 47 5.26 -3.94 8.18
N VAL A 48 5.32 -5.17 7.63
CA VAL A 48 4.86 -5.45 6.26
C VAL A 48 3.37 -5.13 6.08
N VAL A 49 2.52 -5.46 7.06
CA VAL A 49 1.09 -5.13 7.02
C VAL A 49 0.87 -3.62 6.98
N ILE A 50 1.55 -2.85 7.84
CA ILE A 50 1.46 -1.38 7.85
C ILE A 50 1.92 -0.80 6.52
N VAL A 51 3.07 -1.24 6.01
CA VAL A 51 3.60 -0.76 4.74
C VAL A 51 2.64 -1.09 3.59
N GLY A 52 2.00 -2.26 3.59
CA GLY A 52 0.97 -2.61 2.61
C GLY A 52 -0.26 -1.68 2.65
N VAL A 53 -0.72 -1.31 3.84
CA VAL A 53 -1.83 -0.36 4.03
C VAL A 53 -1.43 1.04 3.54
N VAL A 54 -0.23 1.52 3.88
CA VAL A 54 0.31 2.82 3.44
C VAL A 54 0.50 2.85 1.91
N GLN A 55 1.00 1.76 1.32
CA GLN A 55 1.14 1.64 -0.14
C GLN A 55 -0.22 1.71 -0.83
N SER A 56 -1.25 1.05 -0.28
CA SER A 56 -2.60 1.10 -0.84
C SER A 56 -3.20 2.51 -0.83
N ALA A 57 -2.99 3.27 0.26
CA ALA A 57 -3.34 4.69 0.33
C ALA A 57 -2.57 5.55 -0.67
N SER A 58 -1.27 5.32 -0.77
CA SER A 58 -0.39 6.06 -1.68
C SER A 58 -0.80 5.81 -3.14
N TYR A 59 -1.11 4.57 -3.51
CA TYR A 59 -1.64 4.21 -4.83
C TYR A 59 -2.89 5.03 -5.19
N GLN A 60 -3.87 5.12 -4.28
CA GLN A 60 -5.09 5.90 -4.54
C GLN A 60 -4.80 7.39 -4.66
N TRP A 61 -3.87 7.91 -3.84
CA TRP A 61 -3.44 9.30 -3.94
C TRP A 61 -2.77 9.61 -5.29
N PHE A 62 -1.84 8.77 -5.73
CA PHE A 62 -1.17 8.95 -7.02
C PHE A 62 -2.12 8.78 -8.20
N LYS A 63 -3.07 7.83 -8.13
CA LYS A 63 -4.11 7.66 -9.14
C LYS A 63 -4.98 8.91 -9.28
N TYR A 64 -5.47 9.45 -8.16
CA TYR A 64 -6.24 10.70 -8.16
C TYR A 64 -5.43 11.92 -8.64
N ARG A 65 -4.11 11.94 -8.39
CA ARG A 65 -3.23 12.99 -8.89
C ARG A 65 -3.10 12.97 -10.41
N VAL A 66 -3.09 11.76 -11.01
CA VAL A 66 -3.03 11.57 -12.47
C VAL A 66 -4.40 11.82 -13.11
N ASP A 67 -5.49 11.44 -12.45
CA ASP A 67 -6.86 11.68 -12.94
C ASP A 67 -7.75 12.26 -11.82
N ARG A 68 -8.07 13.55 -11.92
CA ARG A 68 -8.92 14.26 -10.94
C ARG A 68 -10.41 13.98 -11.08
N THR A 69 -10.83 13.24 -12.12
CA THR A 69 -12.23 12.80 -12.24
C THR A 69 -12.52 11.57 -11.38
N ASP A 70 -11.48 10.92 -10.86
CA ASP A 70 -11.57 9.80 -9.94
C ASP A 70 -12.02 10.24 -8.53
N LYS A 71 -12.54 9.31 -7.73
CA LYS A 71 -13.03 9.62 -6.37
C LYS A 71 -11.91 10.20 -5.49
N GLU A 72 -12.22 11.27 -4.75
CA GLU A 72 -11.26 11.87 -3.82
C GLU A 72 -10.69 10.84 -2.84
N PRO A 73 -9.35 10.77 -2.70
CA PRO A 73 -8.68 9.80 -1.84
C PRO A 73 -8.76 10.19 -0.36
N SER A 74 -9.30 11.37 -0.03
CA SER A 74 -9.39 11.91 1.34
C SER A 74 -10.02 10.90 2.30
N ARG A 75 -11.16 10.31 1.92
CA ARG A 75 -11.85 9.29 2.73
C ARG A 75 -11.00 8.03 2.92
N PHE A 76 -10.26 7.62 1.89
CA PHE A 76 -9.41 6.43 1.96
C PHE A 76 -8.19 6.67 2.84
N LEU A 77 -7.59 7.87 2.78
CA LEU A 77 -6.50 8.27 3.67
C LEU A 77 -6.93 8.27 5.13
N TYR A 78 -8.11 8.80 5.48
CA TYR A 78 -8.61 8.75 6.85
C TYR A 78 -8.82 7.31 7.35
N ILE A 79 -9.36 6.43 6.50
CA ILE A 79 -9.52 5.01 6.81
C ILE A 79 -8.15 4.35 7.02
N THR A 80 -7.18 4.62 6.14
CA THR A 80 -5.80 4.12 6.24
C THR A 80 -5.14 4.57 7.53
N ILE A 81 -5.25 5.85 7.90
CA ILE A 81 -4.69 6.38 9.16
C ILE A 81 -5.33 5.67 10.36
N GLY A 82 -6.65 5.50 10.35
CA GLY A 82 -7.37 4.76 11.40
C GLY A 82 -6.89 3.31 11.51
N LEU A 83 -6.78 2.61 10.39
CA LEU A 83 -6.28 1.23 10.32
C LEU A 83 -4.86 1.10 10.84
N VAL A 84 -3.94 1.96 10.37
CA VAL A 84 -2.54 1.97 10.83
C VAL A 84 -2.47 2.23 12.33
N THR A 85 -3.28 3.15 12.86
CA THR A 85 -3.33 3.44 14.30
C THR A 85 -3.81 2.24 15.10
N ILE A 86 -4.90 1.59 14.69
CA ILE A 86 -5.43 0.39 15.36
C ILE A 86 -4.39 -0.73 15.34
N ILE A 87 -3.78 -0.97 14.18
CA ILE A 87 -2.72 -1.96 14.00
C ILE A 87 -1.56 -1.64 14.97
N PHE A 88 -1.04 -0.40 15.00
CA PHE A 88 -0.02 0.06 15.96
C PHE A 88 -0.39 -0.20 17.41
N THR A 89 -1.61 0.17 17.82
CA THR A 89 -2.06 -0.05 19.20
C THR A 89 -2.10 -1.54 19.55
N LEU A 90 -2.61 -2.39 18.65
CA LEU A 90 -2.64 -3.84 18.86
C LEU A 90 -1.24 -4.45 18.91
N GLY A 91 -0.33 -4.00 18.03
CA GLY A 91 1.07 -4.43 18.01
C GLY A 91 1.80 -4.06 19.30
N LEU A 92 1.57 -2.86 19.82
CA LEU A 92 2.13 -2.43 21.12
C LEU A 92 1.58 -3.26 22.28
N ILE A 93 0.27 -3.52 22.32
CA ILE A 93 -0.34 -4.37 23.35
C ILE A 93 0.25 -5.78 23.31
N ALA A 94 0.41 -6.36 22.12
CA ALA A 94 1.00 -7.68 21.93
C ALA A 94 2.48 -7.76 22.36
N LEU A 95 3.20 -6.63 22.41
CA LEU A 95 4.57 -6.57 22.93
C LEU A 95 4.64 -6.45 24.46
N MET A 96 3.54 -6.10 25.12
CA MET A 96 3.46 -5.97 26.59
C MET A 96 3.12 -7.29 27.30
N PHE A 97 2.71 -8.33 26.57
CA PHE A 97 2.37 -9.67 27.06
C PHE A 97 3.33 -10.72 26.49
#